data_AF-A0A6F8ZP20-F1
#
_entry.id   AF-A0A6F8ZP20-F1
#
_cell.length_a   1.000
_cell.length_b   1.000
_cell.length_c   1.000
_cell.angle_alpha   90.00
_cell.angle_beta   90.00
_cell.angle_gamma   90.00
#
_symmetry.space_group_name_H-M   'P 1'
#
loop_
_entity.id
_entity.type
_entity.pdbx_description
1 polymer ?
#
loop_
_entity_poly.entity_id
_entity_poly.type
_entity_poly.pdbx_seq_one_letter_code
_entity_poly.pdbx_strand_id
1 'polypeptide(L)' 'MMCELLCCLGSEFRRGAGVLDIVYESPFQLLTCGYDNYIRSWDLHLSPRKCVMEWEEPHDSALYCIQTDGNHMTATISQD' A
#
# COMPACT_ATOMS: atom_id res chain seq x y z
N MET A 1 -21.30 -13.04 -5.50
CA MET A 1 -20.18 -12.18 -5.05
C MET A 1 -20.13 -12.31 -3.54
N MET A 2 -19.11 -12.96 -3.00
CA MET A 2 -18.96 -13.17 -1.56
C MET A 2 -18.23 -11.95 -1.00
N CYS A 3 -18.90 -11.16 -0.16
CA CYS A 3 -18.23 -10.13 0.63
C CYS A 3 -17.54 -10.81 1.80
N GLU A 4 -16.31 -11.27 1.61
CA GLU A 4 -15.46 -11.63 2.75
C GLU A 4 -14.97 -10.35 3.42
N LEU A 5 -15.06 -10.31 4.75
CA LEU A 5 -14.36 -9.29 5.51
C LEU A 5 -12.86 -9.53 5.33
N LEU A 6 -12.20 -8.64 4.60
CA LEU A 6 -10.75 -8.63 4.48
C LEU A 6 -10.15 -8.11 5.79
N CYS A 7 -9.70 -9.02 6.65
CA CYS A 7 -9.09 -8.65 7.93
C CYS A 7 -7.63 -8.25 7.80
N CYS A 8 -6.92 -8.71 6.75
CA CYS A 8 -5.48 -8.53 6.60
C CYS A 8 -5.08 -8.40 5.13
N LEU A 9 -4.14 -7.50 4.85
CA LEU A 9 -3.38 -7.43 3.59
C LEU A 9 -1.99 -8.00 3.85
N GLY A 10 -1.54 -8.96 3.06
CA GLY A 10 -0.23 -9.59 3.22
C GLY A 10 0.02 -10.29 4.58
N SER A 11 1.29 -10.57 4.85
CA SER A 11 1.82 -11.15 6.10
C SER A 11 3.32 -10.89 6.19
N GLU A 12 3.92 -11.12 7.37
CA GLU A 12 5.38 -11.09 7.57
C GLU A 12 6.06 -9.72 7.32
N PHE A 13 5.39 -8.61 7.64
CA PHE A 13 6.00 -7.28 7.53
C PHE A 13 7.00 -6.99 8.66
N ARG A 14 7.94 -6.08 8.39
CA ARG A 14 8.88 -5.61 9.40
C ARG A 14 8.14 -5.04 10.61
N ARG A 15 8.68 -5.25 11.81
CA ARG A 15 8.13 -4.61 13.01
C ARG A 15 8.20 -3.09 12.81
N GLY A 16 7.06 -2.42 12.97
CA GLY A 16 6.94 -0.98 12.71
C GLY A 16 6.49 -0.63 11.29
N ALA A 17 6.14 -1.60 10.44
CA ALA A 17 5.51 -1.38 9.13
C ALA A 17 4.05 -0.91 9.21
N GLY A 18 3.78 0.13 10.01
CA GLY A 18 2.45 0.70 10.12
C GLY A 18 2.06 1.39 8.81
N VAL A 19 0.85 1.10 8.32
CA VAL A 19 0.25 1.77 7.16
C VAL A 19 -0.20 3.18 7.58
N LEU A 20 0.20 4.17 6.79
CA LEU A 20 -0.14 5.59 7.00
C LEU A 20 -1.22 6.08 6.05
N ASP A 21 -1.32 5.50 4.85
CA ASP A 21 -2.35 5.87 3.89
C ASP A 21 -2.81 4.68 3.05
N ILE A 22 -4.07 4.73 2.62
CA ILE A 22 -4.76 3.72 1.83
C ILE A 22 -5.60 4.42 0.75
N VAL A 23 -5.34 4.09 -0.52
CA VAL A 23 -6.08 4.67 -1.65
C VAL A 23 -6.61 3.56 -2.56
N TYR A 24 -7.90 3.62 -2.89
CA TYR A 24 -8.50 2.73 -3.88
C TYR A 24 -8.36 3.36 -5.27
N GLU A 25 -7.70 2.66 -6.20
CA GLU A 25 -7.67 3.02 -7.63
C GLU A 25 -8.90 2.48 -8.37
N SER A 26 -9.46 1.38 -7.86
CA SER A 26 -10.72 0.81 -8.30
C SER A 26 -11.34 0.04 -7.12
N PRO A 27 -12.57 -0.52 -7.23
CA PRO A 27 -13.15 -1.35 -6.17
C PRO A 27 -12.31 -2.58 -5.79
N PHE A 28 -11.33 -2.95 -6.62
CA PHE A 28 -10.53 -4.16 -6.42
C PHE A 28 -9.02 -3.91 -6.45
N GLN A 29 -8.59 -2.66 -6.68
CA GLN A 29 -7.18 -2.28 -6.70
C GLN A 29 -6.92 -1.26 -5.60
N LEU A 30 -5.99 -1.59 -4.72
CA LEU A 30 -5.68 -0.83 -3.52
C LEU A 30 -4.19 -0.48 -3.50
N LEU A 31 -3.87 0.75 -3.13
CA LEU A 31 -2.52 1.19 -2.81
C LEU A 31 -2.41 1.43 -1.30
N THR A 32 -1.27 1.08 -0.72
CA THR A 32 -0.92 1.37 0.68
C THR A 32 0.50 1.88 0.79
N CYS A 33 0.76 2.83 1.69
CA CYS A 33 2.13 3.20 2.09
C CYS A 33 2.26 3.31 3.59
N GLY A 34 3.49 3.38 4.08
CA GLY A 34 3.71 3.62 5.50
C GLY A 34 5.16 3.75 5.94
N TYR A 35 5.35 3.43 7.21
CA TYR A 35 6.63 3.51 7.91
C TYR A 35 7.66 2.50 7.45
N ASP A 36 7.30 1.53 6.59
CA ASP A 36 8.26 0.60 6.03
C ASP A 36 8.92 1.05 4.74
N ASN A 37 8.64 2.28 4.32
CA ASN A 37 9.22 2.93 3.15
C ASN A 37 8.79 2.26 1.84
N TYR A 38 7.76 1.40 1.89
CA TYR A 38 7.19 0.77 0.72
C TYR A 38 5.83 1.38 0.38
N ILE A 39 5.63 1.58 -0.92
CA ILE A 39 4.31 1.65 -1.52
C ILE A 39 3.98 0.25 -2.04
N ARG A 40 2.76 -0.22 -1.80
CA ARG A 40 2.30 -1.55 -2.22
C ARG A 40 0.99 -1.48 -2.96
N SER A 41 0.90 -2.24 -4.04
CA SER A 41 -0.33 -2.47 -4.79
C SER A 41 -0.93 -3.84 -4.49
N TRP A 42 -2.24 -3.88 -4.33
CA TRP A 42 -3.01 -5.08 -4.01
C TRP A 42 -4.15 -5.27 -4.99
N ASP A 43 -4.30 -6.49 -5.48
CA ASP A 43 -5.48 -6.93 -6.23
C ASP A 43 -6.36 -7.79 -5.33
N LEU A 44 -7.51 -7.23 -4.95
CA LEU A 44 -8.48 -7.83 -4.05
C LEU A 44 -9.31 -8.95 -4.71
N HIS A 45 -9.33 -9.04 -6.04
CA HIS A 45 -9.98 -10.14 -6.75
C HIS A 45 -9.17 -11.43 -6.67
N LEU A 46 -7.85 -11.32 -6.80
CA LEU A 46 -6.96 -12.47 -6.90
C LEU A 46 -6.59 -12.98 -5.52
N SER A 47 -5.96 -12.12 -4.71
CA SER A 47 -5.60 -12.47 -3.35
C SER A 47 -5.19 -11.22 -2.55
N PRO A 48 -5.88 -10.88 -1.45
CA PRO A 48 -5.45 -9.81 -0.54
C PRO A 48 -4.15 -10.17 0.21
N ARG A 49 -3.73 -11.44 0.20
CA ARG A 49 -2.55 -11.92 0.93
C ARG A 49 -1.26 -11.76 0.15
N LYS A 50 -1.33 -11.43 -1.14
CA LYS A 50 -0.15 -11.30 -1.99
C LYS A 50 -0.13 -9.91 -2.61
N CYS A 51 0.93 -9.17 -2.31
CA CYS A 51 1.18 -7.91 -2.97
C CYS A 51 1.48 -8.14 -4.46
N VAL A 52 0.88 -7.32 -5.32
CA VAL A 52 1.08 -7.38 -6.78
C VAL A 52 2.39 -6.70 -7.16
N MET A 53 2.67 -5.55 -6.54
CA MET A 53 3.84 -4.75 -6.83
C MET A 53 4.24 -3.92 -5.61
N GLU A 54 5.54 -3.80 -5.39
CA GLU A 54 6.14 -3.02 -4.30
C GLU A 54 7.11 -2.01 -4.90
N TRP A 55 7.08 -0.78 -4.38
CA TRP A 55 8.02 0.28 -4.71
C TRP A 55 8.67 0.77 -3.43
N GLU A 56 9.99 0.71 -3.37
CA GLU A 56 10.78 1.17 -2.23
C GLU A 56 11.16 2.64 -2.40
N GLU A 57 10.97 3.41 -1.34
CA GLU A 57 11.54 4.75 -1.20
C GLU A 57 13.03 4.62 -0.83
N PRO A 58 13.95 5.21 -1.62
CA PRO A 58 15.39 4.95 -1.49
C PRO A 58 16.08 5.63 -0.30
N HIS A 59 15.44 6.57 0.39
CA HIS A 59 16.02 7.38 1.45
C HIS A 59 15.66 6.91 2.87
N ASP A 60 15.10 5.70 3.00
CA ASP A 60 14.65 5.14 4.30
C ASP A 60 13.63 6.05 5.01
N SER A 61 12.89 6.85 4.23
CA SER A 61 11.88 7.79 4.73
C SER A 61 10.51 7.14 4.81
N ALA A 62 9.75 7.51 5.85
CA ALA A 62 8.35 7.13 5.97
C ALA A 62 7.51 7.83 4.89
N LEU A 63 6.55 7.08 4.34
CA LEU A 63 5.61 7.56 3.33
C LEU A 63 4.26 7.85 3.98
N TYR A 64 3.86 9.13 4.00
CA TYR A 64 2.70 9.60 4.76
C TYR A 64 1.39 9.62 3.98
N CYS A 65 1.46 9.94 2.69
CA CYS A 65 0.28 10.05 1.85
C CYS A 65 0.60 9.57 0.44
N ILE A 66 -0.37 8.94 -0.21
CA ILE A 66 -0.37 8.62 -1.64
C ILE A 66 -1.53 9.34 -2.30
N GLN A 67 -1.32 9.82 -3.51
CA GLN A 67 -2.38 10.23 -4.42
C GLN A 67 -2.13 9.58 -5.78
N THR A 68 -3.20 9.22 -6.46
CA THR A 68 -3.16 8.61 -7.79
C THR A 68 -4.35 9.08 -8.61
N ASP A 69 -4.12 9.28 -9.90
CA ASP A 69 -5.18 9.51 -10.90
C ASP A 69 -5.51 8.23 -11.71
N GLY A 70 -4.92 7.09 -11.33
CA GLY A 70 -5.03 5.80 -12.03
C GLY A 70 -3.99 5.60 -13.14
N ASN A 71 -3.19 6.61 -13.47
CA ASN A 71 -2.10 6.52 -14.44
C ASN A 71 -0.75 6.99 -13.85
N HIS A 72 -0.79 7.98 -12.97
CA HIS A 72 0.34 8.51 -12.23
C HIS A 72 0.07 8.45 -10.74
N MET A 73 1.10 8.09 -9.99
CA MET A 73 1.08 8.07 -8.54
C MET A 73 2.09 9.09 -8.01
N THR A 74 1.72 9.82 -6.98
CA THR A 74 2.59 10.69 -6.19
C THR A 74 2.51 10.27 -4.73
N ALA A 75 3.63 10.31 -4.02
CA ALA A 75 3.68 10.05 -2.60
C ALA A 75 4.47 11.15 -1.86
N THR A 76 4.07 11.43 -0.62
CA THR A 76 4.73 12.41 0.24
C THR A 76 5.59 11.69 1.27
N ILE A 77 6.85 12.14 1.38
CA ILE A 77 7.85 11.64 2.34
C ILE A 77 8.19 12.72 3.37
N SER A 78 8.58 12.33 4.59
CA SER A 78 9.30 13.23 5.50
C SER A 78 10.77 12.84 5.58
N GLN A 79 11.64 13.86 5.56
CA GLN A 79 13.04 13.73 5.96
C GLN A 79 13.10 14.31 7.37
N ASP A 80 13.09 13.45 8.38
CA ASP A 80 13.33 13.88 9.76
C ASP A 80 14.78 14.36 9.95
#